data_AF-A0A8J7KXC6-F1
#
_entry.id   AF-A0A8J7KXC6-F1
#
_cell.length_a   1.000
_cell.length_b   1.000
_cell.length_c   1.000
_cell.angle_alpha   90.00
_cell.angle_beta   90.00
_cell.angle_gamma   90.00
#
_symmetry.space_group_name_H-M   'P 1'
#
loop_
_entity.id
_entity.type
_entity.pdbx_description
1 polymer ?
#
loop_
_entity_poly.entity_id
_entity_poly.type
_entity_poly.pdbx_seq_one_letter_code
_entity_poly.pdbx_strand_id
1 'polypeptide(L)'
;MPVPKSVVKINKKGVQYTSSVDRAQYTIRELTRAALRDVGKFICRKFRDSYYSHFSRKRGRVGKYTQYWVKYKQKQLELQVGLKPFAFYGGFQELGSSKTTRLGLLSNAAENNIAEIVKIESKYLSALEDEAEALSLISEDDYEGGADG
;
A
#
# COMPACT_ATOMS: atom_id res chain seq x y z
N MET A 1 15.30 -9.74 -0.78
CA MET A 1 16.06 -10.64 -1.68
C MET A 1 16.11 -10.02 -3.08
N PRO A 2 17.16 -10.26 -3.88
CA PRO A 2 16.99 -10.22 -5.33
C PRO A 2 15.89 -11.24 -5.66
N VAL A 3 15.04 -10.96 -6.64
CA VAL A 3 14.10 -11.95 -7.23
C VAL A 3 14.79 -13.33 -7.23
N PRO A 4 14.20 -14.41 -6.67
CA PRO A 4 14.90 -15.68 -6.53
C PRO A 4 15.58 -16.04 -7.86
N LYS A 5 16.93 -16.02 -7.86
CA LYS A 5 17.79 -16.07 -9.05
C LYS A 5 17.65 -17.36 -9.86
N SER A 6 16.84 -18.33 -9.43
CA SER A 6 16.72 -19.63 -10.07
C SER A 6 15.52 -19.77 -11.02
N VAL A 7 14.57 -18.83 -11.09
CA VAL A 7 13.19 -19.17 -11.54
C VAL A 7 12.57 -18.23 -12.58
N VAL A 8 13.18 -17.07 -12.83
CA VAL A 8 12.76 -16.14 -13.88
C VAL A 8 13.99 -15.66 -14.64
N LYS A 9 14.10 -16.03 -15.92
CA LYS A 9 15.09 -15.39 -16.81
C LYS A 9 14.49 -14.08 -17.31
N ILE A 10 14.91 -12.96 -16.71
CA ILE A 10 14.60 -11.63 -17.22
C ILE A 10 15.50 -11.39 -18.42
N ASN A 11 14.95 -11.44 -19.62
CA ASN A 11 15.62 -11.02 -20.84
C ASN A 11 15.02 -9.68 -21.31
N LYS A 12 15.73 -8.92 -22.16
CA LYS A 12 15.29 -7.61 -22.69
C LYS A 12 13.93 -7.60 -23.43
N LYS A 13 13.21 -8.74 -23.49
CA LYS A 13 11.93 -8.95 -24.19
C LYS A 13 10.81 -9.56 -23.31
N GLY A 14 11.01 -9.72 -22.00
CA GLY A 14 9.97 -10.19 -21.06
C GLY A 14 10.40 -11.28 -20.07
N VAL A 15 9.42 -11.71 -19.27
CA VAL A 15 9.53 -12.69 -18.16
C VAL A 15 9.28 -14.11 -18.69
N GLN A 16 10.29 -14.99 -18.68
CA GLN A 16 10.12 -16.42 -18.95
C GLN A 16 10.01 -17.21 -17.65
N TYR A 17 8.90 -17.94 -17.49
CA TYR A 17 8.63 -18.83 -16.34
C TYR A 17 9.20 -20.22 -16.61
N THR A 18 9.86 -20.82 -15.61
CA THR A 18 10.41 -22.17 -15.69
C THR A 18 9.39 -23.28 -15.38
N SER A 19 8.35 -23.01 -14.59
CA SER A 19 7.28 -23.98 -14.28
C SER A 19 5.92 -23.30 -14.03
N SER A 20 4.83 -24.09 -14.10
CA SER A 20 3.46 -23.64 -13.83
C SER A 20 3.25 -23.25 -12.36
N VAL A 21 3.91 -23.95 -11.43
CA VAL A 21 3.87 -23.63 -9.99
C VAL A 21 4.51 -22.26 -9.74
N ASP A 22 5.63 -21.97 -10.40
CA ASP A 22 6.33 -20.70 -10.25
C ASP A 22 5.52 -19.52 -10.80
N ARG A 23 4.82 -19.75 -11.92
CA ARG A 23 3.90 -18.75 -12.51
C ARG A 23 2.75 -18.43 -11.56
N ALA A 24 2.16 -19.44 -10.92
CA ALA A 24 1.11 -19.26 -9.91
C ALA A 24 1.62 -18.50 -8.67
N GLN A 25 2.82 -18.84 -8.18
CA GLN A 25 3.41 -18.13 -7.04
C GLN A 25 3.72 -16.66 -7.36
N TYR A 26 4.22 -16.38 -8.56
CA TYR A 26 4.48 -15.02 -9.00
C TYR A 26 3.19 -14.20 -9.13
N THR A 27 2.16 -14.75 -9.77
CA THR A 27 0.85 -14.09 -9.93
C THR A 27 0.18 -13.79 -8.58
N ILE A 28 0.13 -14.76 -7.66
CA ILE A 28 -0.40 -14.56 -6.29
C ILE A 28 0.34 -13.42 -5.58
N ARG A 29 1.67 -13.40 -5.71
CA ARG A 29 2.51 -12.41 -5.04
C ARG A 29 2.29 -11.00 -5.61
N GLU A 30 2.18 -10.84 -6.93
CA GLU A 30 1.92 -9.55 -7.54
C GLU A 30 0.49 -9.07 -7.32
N LEU A 31 -0.51 -9.97 -7.30
CA LEU A 31 -1.88 -9.61 -6.91
C LEU A 31 -1.96 -9.15 -5.46
N THR A 32 -1.28 -9.85 -4.55
CA THR A 32 -1.16 -9.39 -3.15
C THR A 32 -0.50 -8.02 -3.07
N ARG A 33 0.53 -7.75 -3.88
CA ARG A 33 1.18 -6.44 -3.95
C ARG A 33 0.23 -5.35 -4.45
N ALA A 34 -0.57 -5.64 -5.47
CA ALA A 34 -1.58 -4.72 -6.01
C ALA A 34 -2.70 -4.44 -5.00
N ALA A 35 -3.18 -5.48 -4.31
CA ALA A 35 -4.16 -5.34 -3.23
C ALA A 35 -3.66 -4.41 -2.13
N LEU A 36 -2.43 -4.63 -1.63
CA LEU A 36 -1.84 -3.77 -0.60
C LEU A 36 -1.63 -2.33 -1.06
N ARG A 37 -1.37 -2.10 -2.36
CA ARG A 37 -1.28 -0.75 -2.92
C ARG A 37 -2.61 -0.02 -2.81
N ASP A 38 -3.72 -0.68 -3.18
CA ASP A 38 -5.05 -0.08 -3.12
C ASP A 38 -5.51 0.16 -1.68
N VAL A 39 -5.20 -0.77 -0.78
CA VAL A 39 -5.38 -0.58 0.66
C VAL A 39 -4.59 0.65 1.15
N GLY A 40 -3.32 0.78 0.74
CA GLY A 40 -2.48 1.93 1.07
C GLY A 40 -3.07 3.27 0.59
N LYS A 41 -3.55 3.33 -0.66
CA LYS A 41 -4.24 4.51 -1.20
C LYS A 41 -5.50 4.84 -0.42
N PHE A 42 -6.31 3.84 -0.10
CA PHE A 42 -7.55 4.00 0.64
C PHE A 42 -7.30 4.53 2.06
N ILE A 43 -6.35 3.95 2.79
CA ILE A 43 -5.99 4.40 4.15
C ILE A 43 -5.46 5.85 4.11
N CYS A 44 -4.58 6.19 3.17
CA CYS A 44 -4.08 7.55 3.01
C CYS A 44 -5.21 8.57 2.76
N ARG A 45 -6.20 8.20 1.94
CA ARG A 45 -7.38 9.03 1.68
C ARG A 45 -8.21 9.22 2.95
N LYS A 46 -8.53 8.13 3.67
CA LYS A 46 -9.30 8.20 4.92
C LYS A 46 -8.60 9.01 6.00
N PHE A 47 -7.29 8.85 6.14
CA PHE A 47 -6.49 9.67 7.03
C PHE A 47 -6.60 11.16 6.67
N ARG A 48 -6.47 11.50 5.38
CA ARG A 48 -6.56 12.88 4.89
C ARG A 48 -7.94 13.50 5.16
N ASP A 49 -9.01 12.74 4.93
CA ASP A 49 -10.38 13.17 5.20
C ASP A 49 -10.58 13.45 6.70
N SER A 50 -10.15 12.53 7.57
CA SER A 50 -10.20 12.69 9.02
C SER A 50 -9.36 13.87 9.50
N TYR A 51 -8.16 14.05 8.94
CA TYR A 51 -7.26 15.14 9.28
C TYR A 51 -7.89 16.51 9.00
N TYR A 52 -8.36 16.73 7.76
CA TYR A 52 -8.94 18.01 7.38
C TYR A 52 -10.34 18.24 7.96
N SER A 53 -11.02 17.20 8.45
CA SER A 53 -12.25 17.34 9.23
C SER A 53 -11.96 17.77 10.68
N HIS A 54 -10.88 17.25 11.26
CA HIS A 54 -10.50 17.58 12.65
C HIS A 54 -9.88 18.97 12.77
N PHE A 55 -9.11 19.41 11.77
CA PHE A 55 -8.45 20.72 11.76
C PHE A 55 -9.18 21.70 10.83
N SER A 56 -9.83 22.71 11.42
CA SER A 56 -10.64 23.74 10.70
C SER A 56 -9.84 24.59 9.71
N ARG A 57 -8.51 24.66 9.86
CA ARG A 57 -7.62 25.31 8.90
C ARG A 57 -6.85 24.23 8.16
N LYS A 58 -6.94 24.20 6.82
CA LYS A 58 -6.05 23.45 5.92
C LYS A 58 -4.62 24.01 5.95
N ARG A 59 -4.02 24.16 7.13
CA ARG A 59 -2.64 24.60 7.32
C ARG A 59 -1.78 23.35 7.52
N GLY A 60 -0.71 23.27 6.73
CA GLY A 60 0.26 22.19 6.84
C GLY A 60 0.30 21.32 5.59
N ARG A 61 1.43 20.63 5.43
CA ARG A 61 1.71 19.76 4.30
C ARG A 61 1.42 18.29 4.61
N VAL A 62 0.68 18.01 5.69
CA VAL A 62 0.44 16.66 6.23
C VAL A 62 -0.23 15.76 5.19
N GLY A 63 -1.30 16.24 4.54
CA GLY A 63 -1.94 15.48 3.46
C GLY A 63 -1.02 15.16 2.28
N LYS A 64 -0.10 16.07 1.92
CA LYS A 64 0.89 15.89 0.83
C LYS A 64 1.99 14.88 1.19
N TYR A 65 2.36 14.81 2.46
CA TYR A 65 3.44 13.95 2.95
C TYR A 65 2.93 12.65 3.59
N THR A 66 1.62 12.42 3.59
CA THR A 66 1.05 11.10 3.91
C THR A 66 1.31 10.20 2.72
N GLN A 67 2.02 9.10 2.96
CA GLN A 67 2.44 8.18 1.92
C GLN A 67 2.32 6.74 2.40
N TYR A 68 2.30 5.84 1.43
CA TYR A 68 2.32 4.41 1.65
C TYR A 68 3.47 3.79 0.84
N TRP A 69 3.99 2.67 1.35
CA TRP A 69 5.06 1.88 0.74
C TRP A 69 4.70 0.41 0.86
N VAL A 70 4.65 -0.28 -0.27
CA VAL A 70 4.52 -1.74 -0.29
C VAL A 70 5.91 -2.34 -0.35
N LYS A 71 6.35 -3.02 0.71
CA LYS A 71 7.68 -3.61 0.83
C LYS A 71 7.76 -4.95 0.10
N TYR A 72 7.81 -4.89 -1.23
CA TYR A 72 7.85 -6.07 -2.10
C TYR A 72 9.12 -6.93 -2.02
N LYS A 73 10.20 -6.40 -1.42
CA LYS A 73 11.49 -7.10 -1.29
C LYS A 73 11.57 -8.04 -0.09
N GLN A 74 10.59 -7.99 0.82
CA GLN A 74 10.48 -8.85 2.00
C GLN A 74 9.91 -10.24 1.64
N LYS A 75 10.07 -11.20 2.56
CA LYS A 75 9.55 -12.57 2.39
C LYS A 75 8.02 -12.61 2.46
N GLN A 76 7.44 -11.84 3.38
CA GLN A 76 6.03 -11.51 3.42
C GLN A 76 5.86 -10.08 2.90
N LEU A 77 4.81 -9.83 2.14
CA LEU A 77 4.49 -8.50 1.66
C LEU A 77 3.96 -7.67 2.83
N GLU A 78 4.60 -6.53 3.10
CA GLU A 78 4.15 -5.60 4.13
C GLU A 78 3.74 -4.27 3.50
N LEU A 79 2.61 -3.74 3.96
CA LEU A 79 2.21 -2.35 3.71
C LEU A 79 2.64 -1.49 4.88
N GLN A 80 3.38 -0.43 4.59
CA GLN A 80 3.67 0.62 5.56
C GLN A 80 2.99 1.91 5.13
N VAL A 81 2.31 2.56 6.06
CA VAL A 81 1.65 3.85 5.83
C VAL A 81 2.17 4.81 6.89
N GLY A 82 2.46 6.04 6.48
CA GLY A 82 3.00 7.02 7.42
C GLY A 82 3.20 8.41 6.83
N LEU A 83 3.89 9.23 7.61
CA LEU A 83 4.16 10.62 7.28
C LEU A 83 5.65 10.81 6.99
N LYS A 84 5.98 11.42 5.85
CA LYS A 84 7.35 11.83 5.53
C LYS A 84 7.83 12.93 6.49
N PRO A 85 9.16 13.11 6.69
CA PRO A 85 9.73 14.03 7.67
C PRO A 85 9.21 15.48 7.61
N PHE A 86 8.87 15.98 6.42
CA PHE A 86 8.33 17.33 6.23
C PHE A 86 6.88 17.52 6.76
N ALA A 87 6.24 16.45 7.24
CA ALA A 87 5.01 16.48 8.03
C ALA A 87 5.24 16.07 9.49
N PHE A 88 6.42 16.42 10.04
CA PHE A 88 6.83 16.13 11.41
C PHE A 88 5.72 16.32 12.46
N TYR A 89 5.00 17.45 12.43
CA TYR A 89 3.90 17.74 13.35
C TYR A 89 2.71 16.78 13.22
N GLY A 90 2.46 16.20 12.05
CA GLY A 90 1.45 15.16 11.88
C GLY A 90 1.80 13.88 12.64
N GLY A 91 3.08 13.55 12.78
CA GLY A 91 3.53 12.43 13.61
C GLY A 91 3.24 12.64 15.11
N PHE A 92 3.41 13.87 15.61
CA PHE A 92 3.04 14.20 17.00
C PHE A 92 1.53 14.24 17.21
N GLN A 93 0.76 14.58 16.18
CA GLN A 93 -0.70 14.48 16.24
C GLN A 93 -1.14 13.00 16.28
N GLU A 94 -0.43 12.13 15.57
CA GLU A 94 -0.71 10.69 15.56
C GLU A 94 -0.38 9.99 16.88
N LEU A 95 0.80 10.26 17.44
CA LEU A 95 1.32 9.56 18.63
C LEU A 95 1.08 10.32 19.94
N GLY A 96 0.80 11.62 19.87
CA GLY A 96 0.81 12.51 21.02
C GLY A 96 2.22 13.03 21.35
N SER A 97 2.27 13.98 22.27
CA SER A 97 3.51 14.51 22.86
C SER A 97 3.26 14.84 24.34
N SER A 98 4.28 15.32 25.05
CA SER A 98 4.11 15.80 26.42
C SER A 98 3.09 16.95 26.55
N LYS A 99 2.82 17.67 25.45
CA LYS A 99 1.91 18.83 25.42
C LYS A 99 0.64 18.60 24.60
N THR A 100 0.54 17.48 23.88
CA THR A 100 -0.57 17.22 22.95
C THR A 100 -1.09 15.80 23.10
N THR A 101 -2.40 15.64 23.22
CA THR A 101 -3.03 14.32 23.28
C THR A 101 -2.87 13.55 21.97
N ARG A 102 -2.81 12.23 22.07
CA ARG A 102 -2.80 11.32 20.91
C ARG A 102 -4.14 11.39 20.17
N LEU A 103 -4.13 11.72 18.87
CA LEU A 103 -5.35 11.65 18.03
C LEU A 103 -5.48 10.30 17.31
N GLY A 104 -4.36 9.64 16.98
CA GLY A 104 -4.35 8.32 16.37
C GLY A 104 -5.13 8.23 15.04
N LEU A 105 -5.14 9.31 14.24
CA LEU A 105 -5.98 9.41 13.05
C LEU A 105 -5.65 8.34 12.00
N LEU A 106 -4.38 7.95 11.88
CA LEU A 106 -3.91 6.95 10.93
C LEU A 106 -4.21 5.53 11.45
N SER A 107 -3.94 5.26 12.72
CA SER A 107 -4.37 4.01 13.38
C SER A 107 -5.88 3.80 13.26
N ASN A 108 -6.66 4.82 13.59
CA ASN A 108 -8.12 4.80 13.50
C ASN A 108 -8.60 4.62 12.06
N ALA A 109 -7.90 5.18 11.06
CA ALA A 109 -8.25 4.99 9.66
C ALA A 109 -8.11 3.52 9.21
N ALA A 110 -7.13 2.78 9.74
CA ALA A 110 -7.01 1.35 9.47
C ALA A 110 -8.04 0.54 10.26
N GLU A 111 -8.10 0.72 11.58
CA GLU A 111 -8.95 -0.07 12.49
C GLU A 111 -10.45 0.08 12.18
N ASN A 112 -10.92 1.29 11.90
CA ASN A 112 -12.34 1.53 11.62
C ASN A 112 -12.78 1.07 10.22
N ASN A 113 -11.85 0.72 9.33
CA ASN A 113 -12.17 0.35 7.96
C ASN A 113 -11.72 -1.08 7.60
N ILE A 114 -11.52 -1.96 8.58
CA ILE A 114 -11.12 -3.37 8.36
C ILE A 114 -12.04 -4.06 7.35
N ALA A 115 -13.36 -3.85 7.44
CA ALA A 115 -14.32 -4.46 6.50
C ALA A 115 -14.10 -4.03 5.05
N GLU A 116 -13.76 -2.75 4.81
CA GLU A 116 -13.48 -2.25 3.46
C GLU A 116 -12.11 -2.72 2.96
N ILE A 117 -11.12 -2.84 3.86
CA ILE A 117 -9.80 -3.43 3.53
C ILE A 117 -9.99 -4.88 3.05
N VAL A 118 -10.73 -5.69 3.80
CA VAL A 118 -11.06 -7.08 3.43
C VAL A 118 -11.78 -7.12 2.08
N LYS A 119 -12.71 -6.19 1.83
CA LYS A 119 -13.42 -6.10 0.54
C LYS A 119 -12.48 -5.75 -0.62
N ILE A 120 -11.52 -4.85 -0.41
CA ILE A 120 -10.51 -4.52 -1.43
C ILE A 120 -9.67 -5.75 -1.72
N GLU A 121 -9.12 -6.41 -0.70
CA GLU A 121 -8.28 -7.61 -0.86
C GLU A 121 -9.03 -8.78 -1.49
N SER A 122 -10.32 -8.95 -1.17
CA SER A 122 -11.16 -10.02 -1.73
C SER A 122 -11.32 -9.92 -3.25
N LYS A 123 -11.34 -8.71 -3.83
CA LYS A 123 -11.42 -8.53 -5.30
C LYS A 123 -10.22 -9.09 -6.03
N TYR A 124 -9.05 -9.01 -5.41
CA TYR A 124 -7.81 -9.54 -5.98
C TYR A 124 -7.72 -11.06 -5.81
N LEU A 125 -8.31 -11.61 -4.73
CA LEU A 125 -8.47 -13.04 -4.57
C LEU A 125 -9.45 -13.64 -5.58
N SER A 126 -10.58 -12.98 -5.86
CA SER A 126 -11.50 -13.44 -6.91
C SER A 126 -10.88 -13.38 -8.30
N ALA A 127 -10.03 -12.39 -8.57
CA ALA A 127 -9.30 -12.29 -9.84
C ALA A 127 -8.29 -13.43 -10.06
N LEU A 128 -7.95 -14.24 -9.05
CA LEU A 128 -7.14 -15.45 -9.26
C LEU A 128 -7.88 -16.53 -10.07
N GLU A 129 -9.21 -16.48 -10.11
CA GLU A 129 -10.00 -17.46 -10.89
C GLU A 129 -9.82 -17.25 -12.40
N ASP A 130 -9.45 -16.03 -12.84
CA ASP A 130 -9.19 -15.68 -14.24
C ASP A 130 -7.76 -15.10 -14.43
N GLU A 131 -6.91 -15.87 -15.11
CA GLU A 131 -5.52 -15.49 -15.35
C GLU A 131 -5.37 -14.21 -16.21
N ALA A 132 -6.32 -13.93 -17.10
CA ALA A 132 -6.28 -12.73 -17.93
C ALA A 132 -6.58 -11.47 -17.11
N GLU A 133 -7.57 -11.54 -16.22
CA GLU A 133 -7.87 -10.45 -15.28
C GLU A 133 -6.71 -10.24 -14.30
N ALA A 134 -6.14 -11.31 -13.77
CA ALA A 134 -4.99 -11.24 -12.88
C ALA A 134 -3.80 -10.49 -13.50
N LEU A 135 -3.45 -10.82 -14.75
CA LEU A 135 -2.34 -10.18 -15.45
C LEU A 135 -2.58 -8.69 -15.72
N SER A 136 -3.82 -8.27 -15.92
CA SER A 136 -4.17 -6.86 -16.14
C SER A 136 -3.98 -5.98 -14.90
N LEU A 137 -4.05 -6.59 -13.70
CA LEU A 137 -3.94 -5.91 -12.41
C LEU A 137 -2.49 -5.78 -11.93
N ILE A 138 -1.54 -6.48 -12.57
CA ILE A 138 -0.13 -6.49 -12.21
C ILE A 138 0.59 -5.33 -12.91
N SER A 139 1.37 -4.55 -12.15
CA SER A 139 2.32 -3.59 -12.70
C SER A 139 3.70 -3.78 -12.07
N GLU A 140 4.74 -3.69 -12.89
CA GLU A 140 6.13 -3.97 -12.50
C GLU A 140 6.81 -2.78 -11.79
N ASP A 141 6.20 -1.59 -11.80
CA ASP A 141 6.80 -0.37 -11.28
C ASP A 141 6.88 -0.36 -9.74
N ASP A 142 7.87 0.36 -9.21
CA ASP A 142 7.98 0.60 -7.77
C ASP A 142 6.80 1.46 -7.30
N TYR A 143 6.02 0.93 -6.35
CA TYR A 143 4.86 1.62 -5.81
C TYR A 143 5.25 2.49 -4.62
N GLU A 144 5.44 3.78 -4.89
CA GLU A 144 5.49 4.81 -3.87
C GLU A 144 4.21 5.65 -3.93
N GLY A 145 3.56 5.86 -2.78
CA GLY A 145 2.44 6.78 -2.70
C GLY A 145 2.88 8.22 -2.94
N GLY A 146 2.38 8.84 -4.00
CA GLY A 146 2.55 10.26 -4.32
C GLY A 146 1.31 11.09 -4.01
N ALA A 147 1.44 12.42 -4.03
CA ALA A 147 0.35 13.37 -3.83
C ALA A 147 -0.59 13.41 -5.05
N ASP A 148 -1.15 12.26 -5.42
CA ASP A 148 -2.31 12.20 -6.29
C ASP A 148 -3.42 12.94 -5.52
N GLY A 149 -3.66 14.17 -5.99
CA GLY A 149 -4.48 15.20 -5.36
C GLY A 149 -5.95 14.86 -5.38
#